data_AF-G5AYU5-F1
#
_entry.id   AF-G5AYU5-F1
#
_cell.length_a   1.000
_cell.length_b   1.000
_cell.length_c   1.000
_cell.angle_alpha   90.00
_cell.angle_beta   90.00
_cell.angle_gamma   90.00
#
_symmetry.space_group_name_H-M   'P 1'
#
loop_
_entity.id
_entity.type
_entity.pdbx_description
1 polymer ?
#
loop_
_entity_poly.entity_id
_entity_poly.type
_entity_poly.pdbx_seq_one_letter_code
_entity_poly.pdbx_strand_id
1 'polypeptide(L)'
;FCFLSCVHRKPIERIYKKAFRFYFRNLRCAYGRNKTFLCYEVKRERDNKVLHKGVVLNQVEPYMPLHAELRFLSWFHDTLLCPLGSYQVTLYVSWSPCSECAEELTTFLAGHRNVTMTIYVAQLYYCNWKSPNREGLKILIAEDARLRVMFYDEFLYCWRNFVKNDYNNFDPWSLLDENSRYHNRILQNILKGWGRPHRVGPEGEQTATPGGSGGHCISVFSLLRRREMTLKEETFRVQFNNAYKAPKPYRRRVTYLCYQLQEANGDPLTKGCLRTKKGYHAESRFIKRICSMDLGQDQSYQVTCFLTWSPCPHCAQELVSFKRAHPHLRLQIFTARLFFHWKRSYQEGLQRLCRAQVPVAVMGHPEFAYCWDNFVDHQPGPFEPPWAKLEYYSSCLKRRLQQILRSWGVDDLTNDFRNLQLGP
;
A
#
# COMPACT_ATOMS: atom_id res chain seq x y z
N PHE A 1 16.92 5.04 8.26
CA PHE A 1 16.84 6.06 7.20
C PHE A 1 15.46 5.94 6.58
N CYS A 2 14.60 6.97 6.66
CA CYS A 2 13.21 6.87 6.19
C CYS A 2 13.02 7.79 4.98
N PHE A 3 13.46 7.29 3.83
CA PHE A 3 13.16 7.88 2.55
C PHE A 3 11.80 7.33 2.10
N LEU A 4 10.72 7.84 2.69
CA LEU A 4 9.35 7.52 2.26
C LEU A 4 8.83 8.55 1.28
N SER A 5 8.86 8.13 0.01
CA SER A 5 7.94 8.44 -1.09
C SER A 5 8.65 8.36 -2.43
N CYS A 6 8.11 7.51 -3.31
CA CYS A 6 8.56 7.32 -4.69
C CYS A 6 10.06 7.00 -4.85
N VAL A 7 10.52 5.90 -4.26
CA VAL A 7 11.62 5.12 -4.87
C VAL A 7 11.09 3.75 -5.28
N HIS A 8 9.85 3.69 -5.79
CA HIS A 8 9.53 2.61 -6.70
C HIS A 8 10.28 2.95 -7.97
N ARG A 9 11.49 2.38 -8.13
CA ARG A 9 12.23 2.47 -9.40
C ARG A 9 11.23 2.19 -10.50
N LYS A 10 10.99 3.16 -11.39
CA LYS A 10 10.19 2.96 -12.59
C LYS A 10 10.58 1.60 -13.15
N PRO A 11 9.61 0.76 -13.54
CA PRO A 11 9.92 -0.49 -14.19
C PRO A 11 10.99 -0.26 -15.25
N ILE A 12 12.04 -1.07 -15.21
CA ILE A 12 13.07 -0.98 -16.23
C ILE A 12 12.51 -1.58 -17.50
N GLU A 13 12.87 -1.00 -18.64
CA GLU A 13 12.30 -1.44 -19.92
C GLU A 13 12.76 -2.86 -20.28
N ARG A 14 14.07 -3.12 -20.12
CA ARG A 14 14.69 -4.41 -20.46
C ARG A 14 15.83 -4.77 -19.51
N ILE A 15 16.05 -6.07 -19.34
CA ILE A 15 17.16 -6.66 -18.57
C ILE A 15 18.31 -7.12 -19.45
N TYR A 16 19.51 -7.19 -18.86
CA TYR A 16 20.70 -7.67 -19.55
C TYR A 16 20.64 -9.19 -19.81
N LYS A 17 21.21 -9.65 -20.95
CA LYS A 17 21.30 -11.07 -21.34
C LYS A 17 21.79 -11.97 -20.20
N LYS A 18 22.88 -11.58 -19.54
CA LYS A 18 23.47 -12.32 -18.41
C LYS A 18 22.50 -12.46 -17.23
N ALA A 19 21.74 -11.40 -16.92
CA ALA A 19 20.75 -11.44 -15.85
C ALA A 19 19.59 -12.38 -16.21
N PHE A 20 19.04 -12.28 -17.42
CA PHE A 20 17.97 -13.19 -17.86
C PHE A 20 18.42 -14.66 -17.79
N ARG A 21 19.56 -14.99 -18.39
CA ARG A 21 20.12 -16.35 -18.37
C ARG A 21 20.44 -16.88 -16.97
N PHE A 22 20.73 -15.99 -16.01
CA PHE A 22 20.99 -16.42 -14.63
C PHE A 22 19.69 -16.65 -13.86
N TYR A 23 18.79 -15.65 -13.85
CA TYR A 23 17.60 -15.65 -12.98
C TYR A 23 16.40 -16.41 -13.55
N PHE A 24 16.20 -16.45 -14.87
CA PHE A 24 15.09 -17.18 -15.49
C PHE A 24 15.43 -18.64 -15.84
N ARG A 25 16.68 -19.06 -15.64
CA ARG A 25 17.08 -20.46 -15.90
C ARG A 25 16.35 -21.40 -14.95
N ASN A 26 15.46 -22.22 -15.51
CA ASN A 26 14.47 -23.03 -14.80
C ASN A 26 15.05 -24.27 -14.08
N LEU A 27 16.16 -24.15 -13.37
CA LEU A 27 16.80 -25.29 -12.70
C LEU A 27 15.86 -25.95 -11.68
N ARG A 28 16.01 -27.27 -11.50
CA ARG A 28 15.30 -28.03 -10.43
C ARG A 28 15.76 -27.60 -9.04
N CYS A 29 17.07 -27.34 -8.90
CA CYS A 29 17.70 -26.82 -7.68
C CYS A 29 18.53 -25.60 -8.05
N ALA A 30 18.28 -24.48 -7.37
CA ALA A 30 18.87 -23.19 -7.71
C ALA A 30 19.46 -22.52 -6.46
N TYR A 31 20.79 -22.50 -6.37
CA TYR A 31 21.51 -21.84 -5.29
C TYR A 31 21.93 -20.42 -5.70
N GLY A 32 22.06 -19.51 -4.71
CA GLY A 32 22.61 -18.16 -4.92
C GLY A 32 21.70 -17.16 -5.66
N ARG A 33 20.44 -17.50 -5.96
CA ARG A 33 19.48 -16.59 -6.61
C ARG A 33 18.66 -15.82 -5.56
N ASN A 34 19.21 -14.73 -5.04
CA ASN A 34 18.57 -13.89 -4.02
C ASN A 34 17.69 -12.75 -4.58
N LYS A 35 17.43 -12.75 -5.90
CA LYS A 35 16.57 -11.75 -6.55
C LYS A 35 15.49 -12.43 -7.37
N THR A 36 14.30 -11.83 -7.34
CA THR A 36 13.18 -12.19 -8.19
C THR A 36 13.01 -11.11 -9.23
N PHE A 37 13.11 -11.50 -10.49
CA PHE A 37 12.72 -10.70 -11.65
C PHE A 37 11.30 -11.05 -12.07
N LEU A 38 10.51 -10.02 -12.37
CA LEU A 38 9.13 -10.07 -12.84
C LEU A 38 9.03 -9.21 -14.08
N CYS A 39 8.91 -9.83 -15.24
CA CYS A 39 8.55 -9.14 -16.48
C CYS A 39 7.03 -9.08 -16.56
N TYR A 40 6.45 -7.96 -16.99
CA TYR A 40 5.00 -7.85 -17.11
C TYR A 40 4.60 -7.24 -18.45
N GLU A 41 3.41 -7.63 -18.91
CA GLU A 41 2.67 -7.01 -19.99
C GLU A 41 1.26 -6.70 -19.49
N VAL A 42 0.80 -5.46 -19.71
CA VAL A 42 -0.59 -5.05 -19.45
C VAL A 42 -1.25 -4.72 -20.77
N LYS A 43 -2.33 -5.44 -21.08
CA LYS A 43 -3.20 -5.20 -22.22
C LYS A 43 -4.55 -4.67 -21.77
N ARG A 44 -5.19 -3.90 -22.64
CA ARG A 44 -6.59 -3.55 -22.51
C ARG A 44 -7.44 -4.70 -23.04
N GLU A 45 -8.42 -5.14 -22.27
CA GLU A 45 -9.19 -6.35 -22.58
C GLU A 45 -9.99 -6.24 -23.89
N ARG A 46 -10.65 -5.10 -24.13
CA ARG A 46 -11.58 -4.93 -25.27
C ARG A 46 -10.95 -5.09 -26.66
N ASP A 47 -9.67 -4.76 -26.79
CA ASP A 47 -8.97 -4.70 -28.10
C ASP A 47 -7.57 -5.32 -28.05
N ASN A 48 -7.21 -6.01 -26.97
CA ASN A 48 -5.89 -6.61 -26.74
C ASN A 48 -4.71 -5.66 -26.93
N LYS A 49 -4.93 -4.34 -26.89
CA LYS A 49 -3.89 -3.35 -27.10
C LYS A 49 -2.93 -3.35 -25.92
N VAL A 50 -1.63 -3.54 -26.20
CA VAL A 50 -0.57 -3.41 -25.19
C VAL A 50 -0.50 -1.97 -24.71
N LEU A 51 -0.81 -1.75 -23.44
CA LEU A 51 -0.75 -0.45 -22.79
C LEU A 51 0.64 -0.18 -22.22
N HIS A 52 1.25 -1.20 -21.60
CA HIS A 52 2.57 -1.08 -21.00
C HIS A 52 3.24 -2.44 -20.88
N LYS A 53 4.57 -2.46 -20.96
CA LYS A 53 5.41 -3.62 -20.66
C LYS A 53 6.69 -3.19 -19.97
N GLY A 54 7.27 -4.03 -19.13
CA GLY A 54 8.51 -3.71 -18.43
C GLY A 54 8.92 -4.78 -17.44
N VAL A 55 9.94 -4.48 -16.62
CA VAL A 55 10.49 -5.41 -15.65
C VAL A 55 10.60 -4.76 -14.27
N VAL A 56 10.21 -5.52 -13.25
CA VAL A 56 10.32 -5.19 -11.84
C VAL A 56 11.20 -6.25 -11.18
N LEU A 57 11.98 -5.83 -10.19
CA LEU A 57 12.79 -6.72 -9.36
C LEU A 57 12.56 -6.41 -7.88
N ASN A 58 12.78 -7.37 -7.00
CA ASN A 58 12.66 -7.15 -5.56
C ASN A 58 13.52 -5.96 -5.07
N GLN A 59 12.97 -5.19 -4.13
CA GLN A 59 13.66 -4.11 -3.43
C GLN A 59 14.30 -4.69 -2.18
N VAL A 60 15.62 -4.56 -2.09
CA VAL A 60 16.45 -5.10 -0.99
C VAL A 60 16.92 -3.95 -0.08
N GLU A 61 16.07 -2.94 0.13
CA GLU A 61 16.44 -1.84 1.02
C GLU A 61 16.43 -2.28 2.48
N PRO A 62 17.34 -1.79 3.34
CA PRO A 62 17.58 -2.34 4.69
C PRO A 62 16.41 -2.29 5.66
N TYR A 63 15.31 -1.60 5.32
CA TYR A 63 14.19 -1.33 6.24
C TYR A 63 12.81 -1.73 5.70
N MET A 64 12.66 -1.99 4.41
CA MET A 64 11.39 -2.40 3.78
C MET A 64 11.68 -3.28 2.55
N PRO A 65 12.04 -4.55 2.75
CA PRO A 65 12.15 -5.49 1.64
C PRO A 65 10.78 -5.63 0.97
N LEU A 66 10.70 -5.39 -0.34
CA LEU A 66 9.46 -5.54 -1.09
C LEU A 66 9.68 -6.46 -2.28
N HIS A 67 8.91 -7.53 -2.34
CA HIS A 67 8.97 -8.50 -3.42
C HIS A 67 8.52 -7.88 -4.76
N ALA A 68 8.92 -8.50 -5.87
CA ALA A 68 8.72 -7.93 -7.21
C ALA A 68 7.23 -7.78 -7.55
N GLU A 69 6.42 -8.70 -7.06
CA GLU A 69 4.96 -8.79 -7.17
C GLU A 69 4.28 -7.58 -6.53
N LEU A 70 4.64 -7.28 -5.27
CA LEU A 70 4.08 -6.15 -4.55
C LEU A 70 4.55 -4.81 -5.11
N ARG A 71 5.79 -4.76 -5.62
CA ARG A 71 6.28 -3.60 -6.39
C ARG A 71 5.51 -3.40 -7.68
N PHE A 72 5.19 -4.48 -8.39
CA PHE A 72 4.36 -4.43 -9.60
C PHE A 72 2.95 -3.94 -9.26
N LEU A 73 2.29 -4.51 -8.24
CA LEU A 73 0.96 -4.07 -7.82
C LEU A 73 0.93 -2.59 -7.47
N SER A 74 1.90 -2.12 -6.67
CA SER A 74 2.02 -0.70 -6.33
C SER A 74 2.13 0.17 -7.57
N TRP A 75 3.03 -0.18 -8.50
CA TRP A 75 3.20 0.58 -9.73
C TRP A 75 1.95 0.54 -10.62
N PHE A 76 1.35 -0.64 -10.81
CA PHE A 76 0.18 -0.85 -11.66
C PHE A 76 -1.02 -0.08 -11.15
N HIS A 77 -1.26 -0.18 -9.84
CA HIS A 77 -2.29 0.55 -9.13
C HIS A 77 -2.12 2.07 -9.29
N ASP A 78 -0.93 2.59 -9.02
CA ASP A 78 -0.68 4.04 -8.98
C ASP A 78 -0.53 4.68 -10.38
N THR A 79 -0.29 3.88 -11.42
CA THR A 79 0.07 4.41 -12.75
C THR A 79 -0.96 4.11 -13.83
N LEU A 80 -1.61 2.94 -13.82
CA LEU A 80 -2.34 2.43 -14.99
C LEU A 80 -3.78 2.01 -14.68
N LEU A 81 -4.06 1.59 -13.45
CA LEU A 81 -5.35 1.07 -13.06
C LEU A 81 -6.43 2.17 -13.04
N CYS A 82 -7.51 1.95 -13.78
CA CYS A 82 -8.69 2.81 -13.80
C CYS A 82 -9.93 1.97 -13.50
N PRO A 83 -10.83 2.42 -12.60
CA PRO A 83 -12.04 1.65 -12.26
C PRO A 83 -13.00 1.38 -13.44
N LEU A 84 -12.92 2.17 -14.51
CA LEU A 84 -13.77 2.02 -15.71
C LEU A 84 -13.09 1.23 -16.84
N GLY A 85 -11.80 0.93 -16.72
CA GLY A 85 -11.06 0.14 -17.70
C GLY A 85 -11.11 -1.34 -17.36
N SER A 86 -10.98 -2.21 -18.37
CA SER A 86 -10.71 -3.63 -18.15
C SER A 86 -9.33 -4.02 -18.67
N TYR A 87 -8.61 -4.81 -17.88
CA TYR A 87 -7.18 -5.08 -18.06
C TYR A 87 -6.88 -6.57 -18.03
N GLN A 88 -6.03 -7.00 -18.96
CA GLN A 88 -5.39 -8.31 -18.94
C GLN A 88 -3.92 -8.15 -18.57
N VAL A 89 -3.54 -8.67 -17.41
CA VAL A 89 -2.18 -8.59 -16.88
C VAL A 89 -1.51 -9.95 -17.06
N THR A 90 -0.36 -9.98 -17.72
CA THR A 90 0.50 -11.17 -17.82
C THR A 90 1.83 -10.91 -17.12
N LEU A 91 2.15 -11.75 -16.14
CA LEU A 91 3.39 -11.71 -15.37
C LEU A 91 4.26 -12.91 -15.76
N TYR A 92 5.55 -12.68 -16.02
CA TYR A 92 6.56 -13.71 -16.20
C TYR A 92 7.59 -13.57 -15.08
N VAL A 93 7.56 -14.49 -14.13
CA VAL A 93 8.35 -14.41 -12.90
C VAL A 93 9.42 -15.49 -12.85
N SER A 94 10.63 -15.10 -12.49
CA SER A 94 11.76 -16.02 -12.26
C SER A 94 11.47 -17.06 -11.17
N TRP A 95 10.78 -16.65 -10.10
CA TRP A 95 10.32 -17.50 -9.00
C TRP A 95 8.82 -17.32 -8.81
N SER A 96 8.10 -18.39 -8.48
CA SER A 96 6.69 -18.29 -8.09
C SER A 96 6.53 -17.38 -6.86
N PRO A 97 5.37 -16.71 -6.72
CA PRO A 97 5.10 -15.91 -5.53
C PRO A 97 5.24 -16.69 -4.24
N CYS A 98 5.79 -16.06 -3.19
CA CYS A 98 5.71 -16.58 -1.84
C CYS A 98 4.26 -16.49 -1.31
N SER A 99 3.99 -17.12 -0.17
CA SER A 99 2.65 -17.13 0.44
C SER A 99 2.06 -15.73 0.66
N GLU A 100 2.84 -14.80 1.24
CA GLU A 100 2.41 -13.41 1.45
C GLU A 100 2.10 -12.71 0.12
N CYS A 101 2.97 -12.86 -0.89
CA CYS A 101 2.72 -12.24 -2.19
C CYS A 101 1.51 -12.84 -2.90
N ALA A 102 1.31 -14.15 -2.79
CA ALA A 102 0.14 -14.81 -3.34
C ALA A 102 -1.14 -14.29 -2.69
N GLU A 103 -1.19 -14.20 -1.36
CA GLU A 103 -2.34 -13.64 -0.63
C GLU A 103 -2.63 -12.18 -1.00
N GLU A 104 -1.60 -11.35 -1.18
CA GLU A 104 -1.78 -9.96 -1.58
C GLU A 104 -2.25 -9.82 -3.04
N LEU A 105 -1.78 -10.70 -3.95
CA LEU A 105 -2.28 -10.78 -5.32
C LEU A 105 -3.74 -11.23 -5.36
N THR A 106 -4.10 -12.25 -4.57
CA THR A 106 -5.47 -12.73 -4.36
C THR A 106 -6.38 -11.60 -3.87
N THR A 107 -5.97 -10.91 -2.81
CA THR A 107 -6.72 -9.79 -2.23
C THR A 107 -6.90 -8.66 -3.23
N PHE A 108 -5.87 -8.37 -4.03
CA PHE A 108 -5.96 -7.40 -5.11
C PHE A 108 -6.99 -7.81 -6.15
N LEU A 109 -6.99 -9.06 -6.63
CA LEU A 109 -7.93 -9.54 -7.66
C LEU A 109 -9.38 -9.54 -7.16
N ALA A 110 -9.63 -10.02 -5.93
CA ALA A 110 -10.96 -9.99 -5.32
C ALA A 110 -11.54 -8.56 -5.25
N GLY A 111 -10.66 -7.56 -5.02
CA GLY A 111 -11.03 -6.15 -4.97
C GLY A 111 -11.09 -5.43 -6.32
N HIS A 112 -10.68 -6.06 -7.42
CA HIS A 112 -10.58 -5.45 -8.76
C HIS A 112 -11.08 -6.40 -9.85
N ARG A 113 -12.40 -6.57 -9.93
CA ARG A 113 -13.07 -7.42 -10.93
C ARG A 113 -12.81 -7.03 -12.40
N ASN A 114 -12.21 -5.87 -12.63
CA ASN A 114 -11.82 -5.36 -13.94
C ASN A 114 -10.38 -5.73 -14.33
N VAL A 115 -9.75 -6.64 -13.59
CA VAL A 115 -8.38 -7.11 -13.86
C VAL A 115 -8.38 -8.63 -13.90
N THR A 116 -7.95 -9.20 -15.02
CA THR A 116 -7.59 -10.62 -15.11
C THR A 116 -6.08 -10.76 -15.06
N MET A 117 -5.58 -11.79 -14.37
CA MET A 117 -4.15 -11.99 -14.18
C MET A 117 -3.70 -13.40 -14.56
N THR A 118 -2.70 -13.47 -15.43
CA THR A 118 -1.98 -14.70 -15.78
C THR A 118 -0.55 -14.59 -15.31
N ILE A 119 -0.07 -15.61 -14.60
CA ILE A 119 1.27 -15.65 -14.02
C ILE A 119 1.98 -16.88 -14.57
N TYR A 120 3.04 -16.65 -15.33
CA TYR A 120 3.97 -17.65 -15.79
C TYR A 120 5.19 -17.69 -14.88
N VAL A 121 5.50 -18.85 -14.31
CA VAL A 121 6.63 -19.05 -13.40
C VAL A 121 7.74 -19.85 -14.09
N ALA A 122 8.99 -19.37 -14.00
CA ALA A 122 10.14 -20.14 -14.47
C ALA A 122 10.53 -21.24 -13.47
N GLN A 123 10.42 -20.96 -12.17
CA GLN A 123 10.78 -21.87 -11.08
C GLN A 123 9.77 -21.77 -9.93
N LEU A 124 9.46 -22.89 -9.29
CA LEU A 124 8.61 -22.91 -8.09
C LEU A 124 9.43 -22.65 -6.82
N TYR A 125 9.05 -21.64 -6.05
CA TYR A 125 9.71 -21.22 -4.82
C TYR A 125 9.30 -22.07 -3.63
N TYR A 126 10.22 -22.90 -3.12
CA TYR A 126 10.05 -23.75 -1.94
C TYR A 126 8.67 -24.41 -1.83
N CYS A 127 8.19 -25.09 -2.88
CA CYS A 127 6.89 -25.75 -2.91
C CYS A 127 6.94 -27.19 -2.37
N ASN A 128 7.67 -27.43 -1.27
CA ASN A 128 7.63 -28.73 -0.61
C ASN A 128 6.26 -28.94 0.06
N TRP A 129 5.93 -30.18 0.43
CA TRP A 129 4.58 -30.53 0.85
C TRP A 129 4.09 -29.83 2.13
N LYS A 130 5.00 -29.31 2.96
CA LYS A 130 4.69 -28.57 4.19
C LYS A 130 4.76 -27.05 4.04
N SER A 131 5.09 -26.51 2.85
CA SER A 131 5.37 -25.09 2.75
C SER A 131 4.11 -24.23 2.68
N PRO A 132 4.09 -23.07 3.37
CA PRO A 132 3.00 -22.10 3.24
C PRO A 132 2.87 -21.55 1.82
N ASN A 133 3.95 -21.57 1.03
CA ASN A 133 3.94 -21.13 -0.37
C ASN A 133 2.99 -21.98 -1.21
N ARG A 134 2.92 -23.30 -0.96
CA ARG A 134 1.99 -24.18 -1.68
C ARG A 134 0.55 -23.74 -1.47
N GLU A 135 0.18 -23.38 -0.24
CA GLU A 135 -1.17 -22.94 0.08
C GLU A 135 -1.48 -21.55 -0.51
N GLY A 136 -0.53 -20.62 -0.45
CA GLY A 136 -0.66 -19.32 -1.11
C GLY A 136 -0.96 -19.45 -2.61
N LEU A 137 -0.25 -20.34 -3.31
CA LEU A 137 -0.51 -20.58 -4.74
C LEU A 137 -1.90 -21.18 -5.01
N LYS A 138 -2.43 -22.04 -4.12
CA LYS A 138 -3.80 -22.56 -4.27
C LYS A 138 -4.84 -21.45 -4.13
N ILE A 139 -4.69 -20.60 -3.11
CA ILE A 139 -5.58 -19.46 -2.86
C ILE A 139 -5.58 -18.50 -4.07
N LEU A 140 -4.40 -18.26 -4.65
CA LEU A 140 -4.26 -17.43 -5.85
C LEU A 140 -5.05 -17.96 -7.04
N ILE A 141 -5.04 -19.28 -7.23
CA ILE A 141 -5.76 -19.95 -8.33
C ILE A 141 -7.27 -20.00 -8.06
N ALA A 142 -7.68 -20.10 -6.81
CA ALA A 142 -9.08 -20.07 -6.41
C ALA A 142 -9.76 -18.71 -6.73
N GLU A 143 -9.01 -17.61 -6.64
CA GLU A 143 -9.48 -16.25 -7.00
C GLU A 143 -9.19 -15.89 -8.47
N ASP A 144 -9.32 -16.88 -9.38
CA ASP A 144 -9.29 -16.74 -10.84
C ASP A 144 -7.95 -16.25 -11.46
N ALA A 145 -6.85 -16.27 -10.69
CA ALA A 145 -5.53 -16.07 -11.28
C ALA A 145 -5.07 -17.32 -12.03
N ARG A 146 -4.65 -17.16 -13.28
CA ARG A 146 -4.14 -18.27 -14.10
C ARG A 146 -2.65 -18.48 -13.85
N LEU A 147 -2.30 -19.48 -13.04
CA LEU A 147 -0.90 -19.85 -12.77
C LEU A 147 -0.40 -20.94 -13.72
N ARG A 148 0.72 -20.71 -14.41
CA ARG A 148 1.32 -21.62 -15.41
C ARG A 148 2.84 -21.66 -15.28
N VAL A 149 3.46 -22.74 -15.75
CA VAL A 149 4.92 -22.84 -15.88
C VAL A 149 5.35 -22.32 -17.25
N MET A 150 6.49 -21.61 -17.31
CA MET A 150 7.10 -21.17 -18.56
C MET A 150 7.67 -22.35 -19.34
N PHE A 151 7.30 -22.47 -20.61
CA PHE A 151 7.92 -23.35 -21.60
C PHE A 151 8.75 -22.51 -22.59
N TYR A 152 9.29 -23.17 -23.62
CA TYR A 152 10.10 -22.55 -24.65
C TYR A 152 9.49 -21.24 -25.19
N ASP A 153 8.20 -21.24 -25.50
CA ASP A 153 7.51 -20.07 -26.08
C ASP A 153 7.48 -18.88 -25.12
N GLU A 154 7.22 -19.09 -23.83
CA GLU A 154 7.25 -18.01 -22.84
C GLU A 154 8.67 -17.48 -22.62
N PHE A 155 9.69 -18.35 -22.63
CA PHE A 155 11.09 -17.91 -22.55
C PHE A 155 11.51 -17.13 -23.79
N LEU A 156 11.13 -17.59 -24.98
CA LEU A 156 11.39 -16.92 -26.25
C LEU A 156 10.68 -15.55 -26.30
N TYR A 157 9.41 -15.51 -25.88
CA TYR A 157 8.65 -14.28 -25.77
C TYR A 157 9.34 -13.29 -24.82
N CYS A 158 9.79 -13.76 -23.65
CA CYS A 158 10.50 -12.93 -22.70
C CYS A 158 11.83 -12.41 -23.24
N TRP A 159 12.58 -13.27 -23.92
CA TRP A 159 13.83 -12.91 -24.58
C TRP A 159 13.63 -11.80 -25.61
N ARG A 160 12.57 -11.89 -26.44
CA ARG A 160 12.26 -10.89 -27.47
C ARG A 160 11.78 -9.56 -26.89
N ASN A 161 11.00 -9.58 -25.81
CA ASN A 161 10.30 -8.40 -25.33
C ASN A 161 10.95 -7.69 -24.14
N PHE A 162 11.69 -8.43 -23.30
CA PHE A 162 12.20 -7.91 -22.02
C PHE A 162 13.71 -8.00 -21.89
N VAL A 163 14.43 -8.58 -22.86
CA VAL A 163 15.89 -8.69 -22.83
C VAL A 163 16.53 -7.73 -23.83
N LYS A 164 17.62 -7.08 -23.43
CA LYS A 164 18.52 -6.36 -24.33
C LYS A 164 19.28 -7.41 -25.14
N ASN A 165 18.69 -7.87 -26.25
CA ASN A 165 19.18 -9.03 -26.98
C ASN A 165 20.03 -8.69 -28.22
N ASP A 166 20.13 -7.42 -28.62
CA ASP A 166 20.90 -6.95 -29.79
C ASP A 166 20.64 -7.80 -31.05
N TYR A 167 19.38 -8.22 -31.26
CA TYR A 167 18.95 -9.11 -32.34
C TYR A 167 19.47 -10.56 -32.28
N ASN A 168 20.17 -10.95 -31.22
CA ASN A 168 20.57 -12.34 -31.03
C ASN A 168 19.33 -13.22 -30.78
N ASN A 169 19.31 -14.39 -31.40
CA ASN A 169 18.30 -15.41 -31.13
C ASN A 169 18.36 -15.90 -29.69
N PHE A 170 17.22 -16.37 -29.19
CA PHE A 170 17.17 -17.06 -27.91
C PHE A 170 17.81 -18.43 -28.10
N ASP A 171 18.87 -18.67 -27.34
CA ASP A 171 19.54 -19.96 -27.28
C ASP A 171 19.10 -20.66 -25.97
N PRO A 172 18.26 -21.72 -26.06
CA PRO A 172 17.74 -22.40 -24.88
C PRO A 172 18.87 -23.14 -24.16
N TRP A 173 18.88 -23.08 -22.82
CA TRP A 173 19.84 -23.85 -22.04
C TRP A 173 19.49 -25.34 -22.03
N SER A 174 20.49 -26.17 -21.71
CA SER A 174 20.31 -27.60 -21.53
C SER A 174 19.19 -27.92 -20.53
N LEU A 175 18.35 -28.90 -20.88
CA LEU A 175 17.23 -29.41 -20.08
C LEU A 175 16.09 -28.40 -19.84
N LEU A 176 15.98 -27.33 -20.64
CA LEU A 176 14.90 -26.34 -20.49
C LEU A 176 13.53 -27.02 -20.46
N ASP A 177 13.20 -27.82 -21.47
CA ASP A 177 11.87 -28.45 -21.57
C ASP A 177 11.63 -29.49 -20.48
N GLU A 178 12.62 -30.32 -20.17
CA GLU A 178 12.53 -31.31 -19.10
C GLU A 178 12.26 -30.67 -17.74
N ASN A 179 12.94 -29.56 -17.46
CA ASN A 179 12.75 -28.83 -16.22
C ASN A 179 11.39 -28.12 -16.18
N SER A 180 10.91 -27.58 -17.30
CA SER A 180 9.54 -27.04 -17.40
C SER A 180 8.50 -28.13 -17.15
N ARG A 181 8.68 -29.33 -17.73
CA ARG A 181 7.81 -30.49 -17.45
C ARG A 181 7.88 -30.92 -15.98
N TYR A 182 9.06 -30.86 -15.36
CA TYR A 182 9.23 -31.15 -13.93
C TYR A 182 8.45 -30.16 -13.05
N HIS A 183 8.66 -28.84 -13.23
CA HIS A 183 7.92 -27.82 -12.49
C HIS A 183 6.42 -27.91 -12.76
N ASN A 184 6.01 -28.20 -14.01
CA ASN A 184 4.60 -28.35 -14.36
C ASN A 184 3.97 -29.55 -13.63
N ARG A 185 4.66 -30.69 -13.52
CA ARG A 185 4.16 -31.84 -12.73
C ARG A 185 3.93 -31.45 -11.27
N ILE A 186 4.85 -30.71 -10.66
CA ILE A 186 4.68 -30.21 -9.29
C ILE A 186 3.47 -29.28 -9.21
N LEU A 187 3.37 -28.30 -10.12
CA LEU A 187 2.23 -27.38 -10.16
C LEU A 187 0.91 -28.14 -10.30
N GLN A 188 0.81 -29.10 -11.23
CA GLN A 188 -0.39 -29.93 -11.39
C GLN A 188 -0.70 -30.75 -10.13
N ASN A 189 0.30 -31.22 -9.38
CA ASN A 189 0.06 -31.90 -8.10
C ASN A 189 -0.45 -30.94 -7.01
N ILE A 190 -0.07 -29.65 -7.08
CA ILE A 190 -0.65 -28.61 -6.21
C ILE A 190 -2.13 -28.40 -6.58
N LEU A 191 -2.46 -28.43 -7.88
CA LEU A 191 -3.83 -28.30 -8.39
C LEU A 191 -4.73 -29.52 -8.10
N LYS A 192 -4.21 -30.74 -8.24
CA LYS A 192 -4.97 -31.99 -8.08
C LYS A 192 -5.31 -32.33 -6.62
N GLY A 193 -4.54 -31.83 -5.65
CA GLY A 193 -4.79 -32.04 -4.22
C GLY A 193 -5.94 -31.19 -3.65
N TRP A 194 -6.86 -30.72 -4.48
CA TRP A 194 -7.94 -29.81 -4.12
C TRP A 194 -9.31 -30.47 -4.31
N GLY A 195 -9.83 -31.06 -3.25
CA GLY A 195 -11.27 -31.08 -2.98
C GLY A 195 -11.60 -29.88 -2.08
N ARG A 196 -12.66 -29.14 -2.38
CA ARG A 196 -13.06 -27.92 -1.64
C ARG A 196 -13.12 -28.20 -0.12
N PRO A 197 -12.35 -27.48 0.73
CA PRO A 197 -12.57 -27.52 2.17
C PRO A 197 -13.64 -26.50 2.60
N HIS A 198 -14.51 -26.94 3.50
CA HIS A 198 -15.47 -26.11 4.25
C HIS A 198 -14.75 -25.02 5.07
N ARG A 199 -15.41 -23.86 5.23
CA ARG A 199 -15.02 -22.82 6.19
C ARG A 199 -15.03 -23.42 7.60
N VAL A 200 -13.90 -23.37 8.28
CA VAL A 200 -13.81 -23.59 9.73
C VAL A 200 -13.62 -22.21 10.36
N GLY A 201 -14.51 -21.86 11.29
CA GLY A 201 -14.45 -20.63 12.08
C GLY A 201 -13.32 -20.67 13.11
N PRO A 202 -12.97 -19.54 13.72
CA PRO A 202 -11.91 -19.50 14.73
C PRO A 202 -12.44 -19.95 16.09
N GLU A 203 -11.80 -20.95 16.69
CA GLU A 203 -11.93 -21.28 18.13
C GLU A 203 -10.74 -20.67 18.90
N GLY A 204 -11.00 -20.28 20.15
CA GLY A 204 -10.07 -19.65 21.11
C GLY A 204 -8.97 -20.60 21.61
N GLU A 205 -8.12 -20.32 22.59
CA GLU A 205 -8.08 -19.38 23.72
C GLU A 205 -6.64 -19.58 24.34
N GLN A 206 -5.91 -18.62 24.92
CA GLN A 206 -5.71 -18.38 26.38
C GLN A 206 -4.40 -17.57 26.53
N THR A 207 -4.44 -16.32 27.01
CA THR A 207 -4.13 -15.84 28.38
C THR A 207 -2.73 -16.15 28.94
N ALA A 208 -1.93 -15.09 29.15
CA ALA A 208 -0.98 -14.96 30.27
C ALA A 208 -0.50 -13.49 30.40
N THR A 209 -0.63 -12.93 31.60
CA THR A 209 0.04 -11.72 32.14
C THR A 209 0.15 -11.89 33.68
N PRO A 210 0.90 -11.06 34.43
CA PRO A 210 2.14 -10.33 34.13
C PRO A 210 3.21 -10.50 35.25
N GLY A 211 4.43 -9.99 35.02
CA GLY A 211 5.42 -9.74 36.09
C GLY A 211 6.12 -8.42 35.84
N GLY A 212 6.07 -7.51 36.82
CA GLY A 212 6.59 -6.14 36.73
C GLY A 212 7.84 -5.88 37.57
N SER A 213 8.43 -4.70 37.34
CA SER A 213 9.28 -3.84 38.18
C SER A 213 10.17 -3.05 37.21
N GLY A 214 10.39 -1.74 37.25
CA GLY A 214 10.30 -0.72 38.29
C GLY A 214 11.47 0.23 38.01
N GLY A 215 11.23 1.53 37.86
CA GLY A 215 12.29 2.51 37.61
C GLY A 215 11.75 3.93 37.42
N HIS A 216 11.92 4.75 38.45
CA HIS A 216 11.44 6.13 38.56
C HIS A 216 12.33 7.16 37.84
N CYS A 217 11.68 8.30 37.59
CA CYS A 217 12.03 9.57 36.97
C CYS A 217 13.42 10.17 37.22
N ILE A 218 13.91 10.96 36.23
CA ILE A 218 14.41 12.33 36.45
C ILE A 218 13.91 13.25 35.33
N SER A 219 13.34 14.39 35.75
CA SER A 219 12.91 15.52 34.94
C SER A 219 14.09 16.32 34.40
N VAL A 220 13.99 16.81 33.15
CA VAL A 220 14.50 18.14 32.84
C VAL A 220 13.58 18.81 31.82
N PHE A 221 12.78 19.75 32.31
CA PHE A 221 12.09 20.75 31.51
C PHE A 221 13.13 21.58 30.73
N SER A 222 12.95 21.73 29.43
CA SER A 222 13.32 22.97 28.75
C SER A 222 12.47 23.21 27.50
N LEU A 223 11.67 24.28 27.64
CA LEU A 223 10.98 25.06 26.63
C LEU A 223 11.54 24.97 25.21
N LEU A 224 10.70 24.48 24.29
CA LEU A 224 10.71 24.91 22.90
C LEU A 224 9.24 25.00 22.44
N ARG A 225 8.59 26.14 22.71
CA ARG A 225 7.46 26.63 21.89
C ARG A 225 8.02 26.87 20.48
N ARG A 226 8.18 25.80 19.70
CA ARG A 226 8.52 25.89 18.28
C ARG A 226 7.27 26.30 17.53
N ARG A 227 7.37 27.46 16.86
CA ARG A 227 6.47 28.00 15.82
C ARG A 227 5.57 26.91 15.22
N GLU A 228 4.26 27.11 15.31
CA GLU A 228 3.29 26.44 14.46
C GLU A 228 3.77 26.59 13.01
N MET A 229 4.12 25.48 12.36
CA MET A 229 4.63 25.53 10.98
C MET A 229 3.45 25.65 10.03
N THR A 230 3.28 26.83 9.45
CA THR A 230 2.49 27.04 8.24
C THR A 230 3.23 26.41 7.05
N LEU A 231 2.49 25.70 6.19
CA LEU A 231 3.00 25.11 4.97
C LEU A 231 3.16 26.20 3.90
N LYS A 232 4.22 26.15 3.10
CA LYS A 232 4.28 26.97 1.87
C LYS A 232 3.25 26.45 0.87
N GLU A 233 2.65 27.34 0.06
CA GLU A 233 1.69 26.97 -1.00
C GLU A 233 2.18 25.79 -1.85
N GLU A 234 3.41 25.88 -2.37
CA GLU A 234 3.97 24.82 -3.22
C GLU A 234 4.08 23.47 -2.50
N THR A 235 4.37 23.50 -1.19
CA THR A 235 4.42 22.27 -0.38
C THR A 235 3.03 21.67 -0.30
N PHE A 236 2.01 22.45 0.01
CA PHE A 236 0.64 21.95 0.05
C PHE A 236 0.22 21.36 -1.31
N ARG A 237 0.43 22.12 -2.39
CA ARG A 237 0.05 21.73 -3.76
C ARG A 237 0.71 20.44 -4.24
N VAL A 238 1.91 20.12 -3.78
CA VAL A 238 2.61 18.87 -4.14
C VAL A 238 2.22 17.72 -3.21
N GLN A 239 2.16 17.99 -1.90
CA GLN A 239 2.07 16.96 -0.87
C GLN A 239 0.63 16.50 -0.62
N PHE A 240 -0.35 17.40 -0.68
CA PHE A 240 -1.78 17.09 -0.49
C PHE A 240 -2.49 16.68 -1.79
N ASN A 241 -1.82 16.78 -2.94
CA ASN A 241 -2.38 16.40 -4.24
C ASN A 241 -2.89 14.95 -4.31
N ASN A 242 -4.20 14.76 -4.43
CA ASN A 242 -4.84 13.44 -4.41
C ASN A 242 -4.72 12.63 -5.73
N ALA A 243 -4.14 13.20 -6.79
CA ALA A 243 -3.93 12.46 -8.03
C ALA A 243 -2.94 11.32 -7.83
N TYR A 244 -3.20 10.17 -8.48
CA TYR A 244 -2.32 9.00 -8.43
C TYR A 244 -0.88 9.34 -8.84
N LYS A 245 -0.73 10.17 -9.87
CA LYS A 245 0.56 10.62 -10.39
C LYS A 245 0.91 12.01 -9.86
N ALA A 246 2.16 12.17 -9.38
CA ALA A 246 2.68 13.49 -9.05
C ALA A 246 2.76 14.38 -10.32
N PRO A 247 2.36 15.66 -10.24
CA PRO A 247 2.47 16.59 -11.37
C PRO A 247 3.94 16.74 -11.78
N LYS A 248 4.18 17.07 -13.06
CA LYS A 248 5.52 17.44 -13.52
C LYS A 248 5.86 18.86 -12.98
N PRO A 249 7.11 19.13 -12.59
CA PRO A 249 8.24 18.21 -12.48
C PRO A 249 8.05 17.21 -11.33
N TYR A 250 8.49 15.96 -11.51
CA TYR A 250 8.27 14.89 -10.55
C TYR A 250 8.95 15.19 -9.20
N ARG A 251 8.17 15.72 -8.26
CA ARG A 251 8.62 15.98 -6.89
C ARG A 251 8.25 14.83 -5.97
N ARG A 252 9.11 14.61 -4.97
CA ARG A 252 8.95 13.60 -3.95
C ARG A 252 7.81 13.94 -2.98
N ARG A 253 6.89 13.00 -2.74
CA ARG A 253 5.68 13.19 -1.90
C ARG A 253 5.81 12.70 -0.45
N VAL A 254 6.36 13.49 0.46
CA VAL A 254 6.53 13.13 1.88
C VAL A 254 5.21 13.17 2.66
N THR A 255 5.08 12.33 3.70
CA THR A 255 3.92 12.39 4.60
C THR A 255 3.95 13.61 5.51
N TYR A 256 2.92 14.45 5.38
CA TYR A 256 2.53 15.51 6.32
C TYR A 256 1.22 15.13 7.01
N LEU A 257 1.08 15.58 8.27
CA LEU A 257 -0.12 15.55 9.10
C LEU A 257 -0.34 16.97 9.63
N CYS A 258 -1.41 17.62 9.20
CA CYS A 258 -1.89 18.85 9.83
C CYS A 258 -3.00 18.50 10.82
N TYR A 259 -3.02 19.14 11.97
CA TYR A 259 -4.04 18.87 13.00
C TYR A 259 -4.63 20.17 13.53
N GLN A 260 -5.89 20.10 13.93
CA GLN A 260 -6.59 21.12 14.69
C GLN A 260 -7.10 20.46 15.98
N LEU A 261 -6.86 21.13 17.11
CA LEU A 261 -7.37 20.76 18.43
C LEU A 261 -8.37 21.82 18.88
N GLN A 262 -9.58 21.39 19.21
CA GLN A 262 -10.68 22.22 19.70
C GLN A 262 -11.25 21.63 20.99
N GLU A 263 -11.79 22.48 21.85
CA GLU A 263 -12.64 22.07 22.96
C GLU A 263 -14.04 21.68 22.44
N ALA A 264 -14.82 20.97 23.24
CA ALA A 264 -16.18 20.54 22.87
C ALA A 264 -17.15 21.70 22.59
N ASN A 265 -16.88 22.90 23.12
CA ASN A 265 -17.59 24.15 22.85
C ASN A 265 -17.26 24.74 21.46
N GLY A 266 -16.25 24.21 20.75
CA GLY A 266 -15.78 24.68 19.45
C GLY A 266 -14.58 25.62 19.50
N ASP A 267 -14.11 26.01 20.69
CA ASP A 267 -13.02 26.96 20.85
C ASP A 267 -11.68 26.36 20.37
N PRO A 268 -10.93 27.04 19.48
CA PRO A 268 -9.67 26.53 18.95
C PRO A 268 -8.54 26.66 19.98
N LEU A 269 -7.93 25.56 20.42
CA LEU A 269 -6.75 25.61 21.30
C LEU A 269 -5.46 25.79 20.51
N THR A 270 -5.23 24.95 19.50
CA THR A 270 -3.99 24.96 18.73
C THR A 270 -4.17 24.21 17.41
N LYS A 271 -3.37 24.61 16.42
CA LYS A 271 -3.30 23.94 15.14
C LYS A 271 -1.86 23.84 14.67
N GLY A 272 -1.54 22.88 13.82
CA GLY A 272 -0.18 22.81 13.28
C GLY A 272 0.07 21.67 12.33
N CYS A 273 1.17 21.76 11.59
CA CYS A 273 1.58 20.72 10.65
C CYS A 273 2.90 20.04 11.06
N LEU A 274 2.87 18.71 10.99
CA LEU A 274 3.97 17.83 11.31
C LEU A 274 4.38 17.07 10.05
N ARG A 275 5.65 17.21 9.68
CA ARG A 275 6.28 16.39 8.65
C ARG A 275 6.92 15.16 9.29
N THR A 276 6.85 14.03 8.60
CA THR A 276 7.65 12.84 8.91
C THR A 276 9.14 13.18 9.04
N LYS A 277 9.83 12.61 10.03
CA LYS A 277 11.29 12.71 10.22
C LYS A 277 11.93 11.32 10.25
N LYS A 278 13.26 11.25 10.11
CA LYS A 278 14.00 9.98 10.13
C LYS A 278 13.68 9.22 11.44
N GLY A 279 13.06 8.04 11.29
CA GLY A 279 12.67 7.17 12.41
C GLY A 279 11.33 7.50 13.08
N TYR A 280 10.62 8.55 12.65
CA TYR A 280 9.35 8.97 13.25
C TYR A 280 8.33 9.37 12.20
N HIS A 281 7.27 8.57 12.07
CA HIS A 281 6.11 8.88 11.24
C HIS A 281 5.39 10.13 11.77
N ALA A 282 4.60 10.78 10.92
CA ALA A 282 3.92 12.02 11.28
C ALA A 282 2.91 11.79 12.41
N GLU A 283 2.26 10.62 12.40
CA GLU A 283 1.31 10.10 13.37
C GLU A 283 1.96 9.93 14.75
N SER A 284 3.12 9.27 14.84
CA SER A 284 3.83 9.11 16.12
C SER A 284 4.33 10.45 16.68
N ARG A 285 4.70 11.39 15.80
CA ARG A 285 5.05 12.77 16.21
C ARG A 285 3.84 13.53 16.72
N PHE A 286 2.69 13.33 16.10
CA PHE A 286 1.42 13.92 16.51
C PHE A 286 1.00 13.40 17.89
N ILE A 287 1.03 12.08 18.11
CA ILE A 287 0.73 11.47 19.42
C ILE A 287 1.63 12.08 20.51
N LYS A 288 2.94 12.13 20.27
CA LYS A 288 3.90 12.77 21.21
C LYS A 288 3.59 14.24 21.47
N ARG A 289 3.10 14.96 20.45
CA ARG A 289 2.75 16.38 20.56
C ARG A 289 1.50 16.57 21.41
N ILE A 290 0.45 15.79 21.19
CA ILE A 290 -0.77 15.86 22.00
C ILE A 290 -0.52 15.38 23.44
N CYS A 291 0.21 14.29 23.65
CA CYS A 291 0.55 13.81 25.00
C CYS A 291 1.45 14.78 25.78
N SER A 292 2.11 15.72 25.09
CA SER A 292 2.90 16.77 25.75
C SER A 292 2.09 18.01 26.13
N MET A 293 0.82 18.06 25.72
CA MET A 293 -0.11 19.12 26.11
C MET A 293 -0.77 18.74 27.43
N ASP A 294 -0.91 19.71 28.32
CA ASP A 294 -1.60 19.54 29.60
C ASP A 294 -3.12 19.69 29.38
N LEU A 295 -3.72 18.69 28.74
CA LEU A 295 -5.16 18.66 28.46
C LEU A 295 -5.90 18.13 29.70
N GLY A 296 -6.85 18.93 30.20
CA GLY A 296 -7.65 18.59 31.38
C GLY A 296 -8.46 17.31 31.15
N GLN A 297 -8.44 16.38 32.09
CA GLN A 297 -9.15 15.10 31.94
C GLN A 297 -10.67 15.22 32.11
N ASP A 298 -11.13 16.35 32.63
CA ASP A 298 -12.53 16.73 32.87
C ASP A 298 -13.22 17.29 31.62
N GLN A 299 -12.45 17.73 30.63
CA GLN A 299 -12.95 18.32 29.39
C GLN A 299 -12.90 17.32 28.24
N SER A 300 -13.85 17.47 27.31
CA SER A 300 -13.84 16.74 26.05
C SER A 300 -13.21 17.59 24.95
N TYR A 301 -12.31 17.00 24.16
CA TYR A 301 -11.65 17.69 23.05
C TYR A 301 -11.88 16.97 21.73
N GLN A 302 -11.97 17.75 20.66
CA GLN A 302 -12.03 17.26 19.29
C GLN A 302 -10.70 17.49 18.59
N VAL A 303 -10.14 16.42 18.03
CA VAL A 303 -8.89 16.46 17.26
C VAL A 303 -9.14 16.04 15.83
N THR A 304 -8.94 16.97 14.91
CA THR A 304 -9.09 16.73 13.47
C THR A 304 -7.72 16.64 12.84
N CYS A 305 -7.38 15.50 12.23
CA CYS A 305 -6.13 15.30 11.51
C CYS A 305 -6.35 15.26 10.01
N PHE A 306 -5.55 15.98 9.25
CA PHE A 306 -5.50 15.99 7.79
C PHE A 306 -4.16 15.42 7.33
N LEU A 307 -4.17 14.19 6.81
CA LEU A 307 -2.98 13.50 6.34
C LEU A 307 -2.88 13.52 4.82
N THR A 308 -1.66 13.63 4.34
CA THR A 308 -1.33 13.41 2.92
C THR A 308 -1.47 11.95 2.47
N TRP A 309 -1.34 10.99 3.39
CA TRP A 309 -1.44 9.54 3.16
C TRP A 309 -2.14 8.89 4.36
N SER A 310 -2.96 7.87 4.13
CA SER A 310 -3.61 7.16 5.23
C SER A 310 -2.57 6.45 6.11
N PRO A 311 -2.83 6.27 7.42
CA PRO A 311 -1.85 5.65 8.32
C PRO A 311 -1.45 4.24 7.87
N CYS A 312 -0.18 3.87 8.09
CA CYS A 312 0.28 2.49 7.92
C CYS A 312 -0.20 1.59 9.09
N PRO A 313 -0.09 0.25 9.02
CA PRO A 313 -0.61 -0.64 10.06
C PRO A 313 -0.05 -0.35 11.46
N HIS A 314 1.23 -0.03 11.55
CA HIS A 314 1.88 0.31 12.81
C HIS A 314 1.33 1.63 13.39
N CYS A 315 1.24 2.69 12.58
CA CYS A 315 0.68 3.96 13.03
C CYS A 315 -0.81 3.88 13.34
N ALA A 316 -1.57 3.07 12.60
CA ALA A 316 -2.96 2.78 12.93
C ALA A 316 -3.06 2.15 14.33
N GLN A 317 -2.20 1.17 14.63
CA GLN A 317 -2.15 0.56 15.96
C GLN A 317 -1.74 1.56 17.06
N GLU A 318 -0.75 2.43 16.81
CA GLU A 318 -0.37 3.50 17.74
C GLU A 318 -1.53 4.46 18.03
N LEU A 319 -2.26 4.88 16.99
CA LEU A 319 -3.41 5.78 17.12
C LEU A 319 -4.58 5.11 17.86
N VAL A 320 -4.82 3.81 17.65
CA VAL A 320 -5.81 3.03 18.42
C VAL A 320 -5.41 2.98 19.91
N SER A 321 -4.16 2.68 20.22
CA SER A 321 -3.67 2.67 21.60
C SER A 321 -3.78 4.06 22.25
N PHE A 322 -3.44 5.11 21.50
CA PHE A 322 -3.58 6.50 21.93
C PHE A 322 -5.04 6.86 22.24
N LYS A 323 -5.99 6.51 21.36
CA LYS A 323 -7.43 6.76 21.58
C LYS A 323 -7.98 6.01 22.80
N ARG A 324 -7.52 4.79 23.05
CA ARG A 324 -7.90 4.00 24.23
C ARG A 324 -7.38 4.61 25.53
N ALA A 325 -6.16 5.16 25.52
CA ALA A 325 -5.58 5.83 26.67
C ALA A 325 -6.24 7.20 26.96
N HIS A 326 -6.85 7.84 25.96
CA HIS A 326 -7.47 9.16 26.07
C HIS A 326 -8.93 9.12 25.59
N PRO A 327 -9.86 8.55 26.37
CA PRO A 327 -11.26 8.40 25.97
C PRO A 327 -11.97 9.75 25.74
N HIS A 328 -11.57 10.79 26.46
CA HIS A 328 -12.06 12.18 26.35
C HIS A 328 -11.69 12.87 25.03
N LEU A 329 -10.73 12.32 24.26
CA LEU A 329 -10.37 12.85 22.94
C LEU A 329 -11.20 12.19 21.84
N ARG A 330 -11.95 12.99 21.09
CA ARG A 330 -12.59 12.59 19.83
C ARG A 330 -11.62 12.81 18.68
N LEU A 331 -10.99 11.75 18.20
CA LEU A 331 -10.02 11.80 17.10
C LEU A 331 -10.68 11.46 15.76
N GLN A 332 -10.54 12.33 14.77
CA GLN A 332 -10.99 12.09 13.40
C GLN A 332 -9.86 12.31 12.38
N ILE A 333 -9.83 11.48 11.34
CA ILE A 333 -8.76 11.47 10.36
C ILE A 333 -9.32 11.66 8.95
N PHE A 334 -8.89 12.72 8.29
CA PHE A 334 -9.03 12.93 6.87
C PHE A 334 -7.72 12.59 6.16
N THR A 335 -7.79 11.88 5.05
CA THR A 335 -6.62 11.57 4.22
C THR A 335 -6.81 11.99 2.77
N ALA A 336 -5.79 12.61 2.19
CA ALA A 336 -5.77 12.97 0.78
C ALA A 336 -5.66 11.74 -0.12
N ARG A 337 -4.96 10.69 0.33
CA ARG A 337 -4.69 9.47 -0.43
C ARG A 337 -4.66 8.25 0.49
N LEU A 338 -5.02 7.08 -0.04
CA LEU A 338 -4.93 5.83 0.71
C LEU A 338 -3.57 5.17 0.47
N PHE A 339 -2.80 4.92 1.54
CA PHE A 339 -1.46 4.36 1.45
C PHE A 339 -1.52 2.84 1.40
N PHE A 340 -0.96 2.24 0.34
CA PHE A 340 -0.91 0.78 0.11
C PHE A 340 -2.25 0.08 0.38
N HIS A 341 -3.35 0.73 0.00
CA HIS A 341 -4.71 0.26 0.31
C HIS A 341 -5.13 -1.00 -0.46
N TRP A 342 -4.32 -1.45 -1.40
CA TRP A 342 -4.43 -2.78 -2.00
C TRP A 342 -3.85 -3.87 -1.09
N LYS A 343 -2.96 -3.52 -0.14
CA LYS A 343 -2.31 -4.44 0.80
C LYS A 343 -3.25 -4.78 1.96
N ARG A 344 -3.45 -6.07 2.25
CA ARG A 344 -4.40 -6.54 3.28
C ARG A 344 -4.10 -5.98 4.67
N SER A 345 -2.84 -6.02 5.09
CA SER A 345 -2.39 -5.45 6.38
C SER A 345 -2.71 -3.95 6.54
N TYR A 346 -2.67 -3.17 5.45
CA TYR A 346 -3.01 -1.74 5.49
C TYR A 346 -4.52 -1.53 5.58
N GLN A 347 -5.30 -2.34 4.87
CA GLN A 347 -6.76 -2.35 5.00
C GLN A 347 -7.19 -2.69 6.43
N GLU A 348 -6.56 -3.70 7.03
CA GLU A 348 -6.79 -4.09 8.42
C GLU A 348 -6.46 -2.94 9.40
N GLY A 349 -5.36 -2.21 9.16
CA GLY A 349 -5.03 -1.02 9.96
C GLY A 349 -6.13 0.04 9.94
N LEU A 350 -6.67 0.36 8.75
CA LEU A 350 -7.79 1.31 8.62
C LEU A 350 -9.06 0.80 9.30
N GLN A 351 -9.35 -0.49 9.13
CA GLN A 351 -10.46 -1.18 9.78
C GLN A 351 -10.34 -1.08 11.32
N ARG A 352 -9.15 -1.33 11.90
CA ARG A 352 -8.90 -1.23 13.35
C ARG A 352 -9.13 0.18 13.88
N LEU A 353 -8.74 1.21 13.13
CA LEU A 353 -9.03 2.61 13.48
C LEU A 353 -10.54 2.85 13.58
N CYS A 354 -11.29 2.45 12.57
CA CYS A 354 -12.75 2.61 12.56
C CYS A 354 -13.42 1.88 13.73
N ARG A 355 -13.03 0.62 14.02
CA ARG A 355 -13.56 -0.13 15.19
C ARG A 355 -13.19 0.51 16.54
N ALA A 356 -12.10 1.27 16.59
CA ALA A 356 -11.68 2.01 17.78
C ALA A 356 -12.30 3.41 17.86
N GLN A 357 -13.36 3.70 17.08
CA GLN A 357 -14.03 5.01 17.02
C GLN A 357 -13.11 6.15 16.57
N VAL A 358 -12.10 5.83 15.75
CA VAL A 358 -11.26 6.82 15.06
C VAL A 358 -11.63 6.79 13.58
N PRO A 359 -12.65 7.54 13.14
CA PRO A 359 -13.07 7.50 11.75
C PRO A 359 -11.98 8.01 10.81
N VAL A 360 -11.87 7.32 9.67
CA VAL A 360 -11.00 7.71 8.56
C VAL A 360 -11.89 8.05 7.36
N ALA A 361 -11.70 9.24 6.80
CA ALA A 361 -12.40 9.69 5.60
C ALA A 361 -11.41 10.21 4.55
N VAL A 362 -11.79 10.11 3.27
CA VAL A 362 -11.02 10.71 2.18
C VAL A 362 -11.44 12.18 2.02
N MET A 363 -10.44 13.07 1.92
CA MET A 363 -10.64 14.51 1.70
C MET A 363 -11.37 14.78 0.36
N GLY A 364 -12.43 15.57 0.40
CA GLY A 364 -13.06 16.21 -0.75
C GLY A 364 -12.62 17.68 -0.88
N HIS A 365 -13.32 18.43 -1.73
CA HIS A 365 -13.06 19.87 -1.89
C HIS A 365 -13.12 20.65 -0.57
N PRO A 366 -14.13 20.47 0.32
CA PRO A 366 -14.22 21.24 1.56
C PRO A 366 -13.02 21.03 2.48
N GLU A 367 -12.54 19.79 2.64
CA GLU A 367 -11.39 19.51 3.50
C GLU A 367 -10.08 20.06 2.90
N PHE A 368 -9.93 20.09 1.58
CA PHE A 368 -8.77 20.71 0.94
C PHE A 368 -8.78 22.23 1.08
N ALA A 369 -9.94 22.87 0.87
CA ALA A 369 -10.11 24.31 1.06
C ALA A 369 -9.83 24.69 2.53
N TYR A 370 -10.42 23.96 3.47
CA TYR A 370 -10.15 24.13 4.90
C TYR A 370 -8.65 24.05 5.22
N CYS A 371 -7.95 23.07 4.63
CA CYS A 371 -6.52 22.95 4.87
C CYS A 371 -5.70 24.10 4.26
N TRP A 372 -6.12 24.59 3.10
CA TRP A 372 -5.51 25.75 2.45
C TRP A 372 -5.62 26.97 3.36
N ASP A 373 -6.83 27.30 3.80
CA ASP A 373 -7.11 28.50 4.59
C ASP A 373 -6.49 28.46 6.00
N ASN A 374 -6.35 27.26 6.58
CA ASN A 374 -5.92 27.13 7.98
C ASN A 374 -4.45 26.78 8.18
N PHE A 375 -3.80 26.13 7.22
CA PHE A 375 -2.47 25.57 7.39
C PHE A 375 -1.45 26.02 6.35
N VAL A 376 -1.87 26.78 5.33
CA VAL A 376 -1.00 27.23 4.25
C VAL A 376 -0.75 28.73 4.39
N ASP A 377 0.50 29.13 4.24
CA ASP A 377 0.88 30.52 4.01
C ASP A 377 0.61 30.82 2.53
N HIS A 378 -0.59 31.34 2.26
CA HIS A 378 -1.08 31.64 0.92
C HIS A 378 -1.43 33.11 0.73
N GLN A 379 -1.38 33.57 -0.52
CA GLN A 379 -1.90 34.89 -0.87
C GLN A 379 -3.43 34.94 -0.69
N PRO A 380 -4.00 36.11 -0.34
CA PRO A 380 -5.45 36.27 -0.22
C PRO A 380 -6.18 35.82 -1.49
N GLY A 381 -7.14 34.92 -1.33
CA GLY A 381 -7.91 34.34 -2.44
C GLY A 381 -8.46 32.96 -2.09
N PRO A 382 -9.52 32.50 -2.79
CA PRO A 382 -10.11 31.20 -2.53
C PRO A 382 -9.15 30.07 -2.91
N PHE A 383 -9.33 28.90 -2.30
CA PHE A 383 -8.63 27.70 -2.72
C PHE A 383 -9.06 27.31 -4.14
N GLU A 384 -8.18 27.55 -5.11
CA GLU A 384 -8.31 27.02 -6.46
C GLU A 384 -7.47 25.75 -6.61
N PRO A 385 -8.09 24.56 -6.75
CA PRO A 385 -7.35 23.31 -6.80
C PRO A 385 -6.47 23.23 -8.06
N PRO A 386 -5.15 23.12 -7.93
CA PRO A 386 -4.24 23.28 -9.06
C PRO A 386 -4.10 22.03 -9.93
N TRP A 387 -4.75 20.91 -9.57
CA TRP A 387 -4.77 19.70 -10.40
C TRP A 387 -6.17 19.43 -10.93
N ALA A 388 -6.26 19.32 -12.26
CA ALA A 388 -7.48 18.93 -12.95
C ALA A 388 -7.98 17.60 -12.37
N LYS A 389 -9.29 17.56 -12.06
CA LYS A 389 -10.02 16.36 -11.58
C LYS A 389 -9.88 16.02 -10.09
N LEU A 390 -9.62 16.99 -9.21
CA LEU A 390 -9.62 16.78 -7.74
C LEU A 390 -10.86 15.98 -7.27
N GLU A 391 -12.06 16.45 -7.64
CA GLU A 391 -13.35 15.84 -7.29
C GLU A 391 -13.45 14.37 -7.74
N TYR A 392 -13.01 14.08 -8.96
CA TYR A 392 -13.00 12.73 -9.51
C TYR A 392 -12.07 11.81 -8.70
N TYR A 393 -10.84 12.24 -8.39
CA TYR A 393 -9.91 11.43 -7.59
C TYR A 393 -10.44 11.20 -6.18
N SER A 394 -10.97 12.24 -5.53
CA SER A 394 -11.61 12.12 -4.23
C SER A 394 -12.77 11.12 -4.29
N SER A 395 -13.61 11.17 -5.31
CA SER A 395 -14.73 10.23 -5.49
C SER A 395 -14.26 8.77 -5.68
N CYS A 396 -13.22 8.53 -6.47
CA CYS A 396 -12.62 7.20 -6.62
C CYS A 396 -12.06 6.66 -5.30
N LEU A 397 -11.30 7.49 -4.58
CA LEU A 397 -10.69 7.12 -3.30
C LEU A 397 -11.75 6.91 -2.21
N LYS A 398 -12.80 7.74 -2.15
CA LYS A 398 -13.96 7.56 -1.24
C LYS A 398 -14.63 6.20 -1.48
N ARG A 399 -14.99 5.90 -2.72
CA ARG A 399 -15.55 4.59 -3.11
C ARG A 399 -14.64 3.43 -2.72
N ARG A 400 -13.33 3.57 -2.94
CA ARG A 400 -12.37 2.53 -2.59
C ARG A 400 -12.27 2.32 -1.08
N LEU A 401 -12.24 3.39 -0.29
CA LEU A 401 -12.24 3.29 1.16
C LEU A 401 -13.52 2.60 1.65
N GLN A 402 -14.69 2.97 1.10
CA GLN A 402 -15.95 2.31 1.43
C GLN A 402 -15.94 0.81 1.09
N GLN A 403 -15.41 0.42 -0.07
CA GLN A 403 -15.26 -1.00 -0.42
C GLN A 403 -14.36 -1.75 0.55
N ILE A 404 -13.25 -1.14 0.97
CA ILE A 404 -12.37 -1.70 1.99
C ILE A 404 -13.14 -1.86 3.30
N LEU A 405 -13.76 -0.82 3.84
CA LEU A 405 -14.44 -0.92 5.13
C LEU A 405 -15.60 -1.95 5.11
N ARG A 406 -16.38 -1.98 4.02
CA ARG A 406 -17.44 -2.98 3.81
C ARG A 406 -16.90 -4.42 3.74
N SER A 407 -15.77 -4.66 3.08
CA SER A 407 -15.20 -6.02 2.99
C SER A 407 -14.75 -6.57 4.35
N TRP A 408 -14.57 -5.69 5.34
CA TRP A 408 -14.22 -6.04 6.71
C TRP A 408 -15.39 -5.95 7.70
N GLY A 409 -16.63 -5.80 7.21
CA GLY A 409 -17.83 -5.73 8.03
C GLY A 409 -17.89 -4.50 8.94
N VAL A 410 -17.33 -3.37 8.51
CA VAL A 410 -17.43 -2.09 9.21
C VAL A 410 -18.48 -1.24 8.50
N ASP A 411 -19.58 -0.93 9.19
CA ASP A 411 -20.62 -0.05 8.65
C ASP A 411 -20.10 1.38 8.47
N ASP A 412 -20.59 2.02 7.40
CA ASP A 412 -20.09 3.27 6.86
C ASP A 412 -20.52 4.47 7.72
N LEU A 413 -19.93 4.60 8.91
CA LEU A 413 -20.11 5.76 9.77
C LEU A 413 -19.63 7.08 9.11
N THR A 414 -18.98 7.04 7.93
CA THR A 414 -18.40 8.24 7.28
C THR A 414 -19.43 9.29 6.85
N ASN A 415 -20.69 8.91 6.62
CA ASN A 415 -21.75 9.86 6.28
C ASN A 415 -22.23 10.68 7.49
N ASP A 416 -22.31 10.06 8.68
CA ASP A 416 -22.71 10.78 9.90
C ASP A 416 -21.60 11.72 10.40
N PHE A 417 -20.34 11.42 10.11
CA PHE A 417 -19.21 12.24 10.54
C PHE A 417 -18.98 13.51 9.71
N ARG A 418 -19.33 13.53 8.42
CA ARG A 418 -19.19 14.76 7.60
C ARG A 418 -20.18 15.86 7.97
N ASN A 419 -21.23 15.51 8.72
CA ASN A 419 -22.22 16.47 9.22
C ASN A 419 -21.73 17.24 10.45
N LEU A 420 -20.59 16.84 11.04
CA LEU A 420 -19.89 17.67 12.02
C LEU A 420 -19.13 18.74 11.27
N GLN A 421 -19.79 19.89 11.12
CA GLN A 421 -19.30 21.08 10.44
C GLN A 421 -17.84 21.35 10.79
N LEU A 422 -16.98 21.41 9.77
CA LEU A 422 -15.74 22.17 9.88
C LEU A 422 -16.19 23.59 10.19
N GLY A 423 -15.92 24.06 11.42
CA GLY A 423 -16.32 25.40 11.84
C GLY A 423 -15.80 26.47 10.86
N PRO A 424 -16.46 27.64 10.82
CA PRO A 424 -16.08 28.75 9.95
C PRO A 424 -14.62 29.20 10.12
#